data_AF-A0A2V8ZW65-F1
#
_entry.id   AF-A0A2V8ZW65-F1
#
_cell.length_a   1.000
_cell.length_b   1.000
_cell.length_c   1.000
_cell.angle_alpha   90.00
_cell.angle_beta   90.00
_cell.angle_gamma   90.00
#
_symmetry.space_group_name_H-M   'P 1'
#
loop_
_entity.id
_entity.type
_entity.pdbx_description
1 polymer ?
#
loop_
_entity_poly.entity_id
_entity_poly.type
_entity_poly.pdbx_seq_one_letter_code
_entity_poly.pdbx_strand_id
1 'polypeptide(L)'
;MPEEKNFFAGLVDFSFQQQIMRRIVKVLYIVGILAGGISVITYVVLGFQNSPAEGLISLVAGIVSFFVGVLLWRGLLELALLVQRIAESIERATH
;
A
#
# COMPACT_ATOMS: atom_id res chain seq x y z
N MET A 1 -10.62 23.99 -12.10
CA MET A 1 -10.13 22.64 -11.76
C MET A 1 -10.06 22.48 -10.22
N PRO A 2 -11.20 22.31 -9.52
CA PRO A 2 -11.24 22.29 -8.04
C PRO A 2 -11.03 20.90 -7.42
N GLU A 3 -11.27 19.83 -8.18
CA GLU A 3 -11.30 18.44 -7.68
C GLU A 3 -9.93 17.91 -7.24
N GLU A 4 -8.86 18.22 -7.97
CA GLU A 4 -7.51 17.72 -7.67
C GLU A 4 -6.97 18.29 -6.35
N LYS A 5 -7.28 19.56 -6.05
CA LYS A 5 -6.84 20.23 -4.82
C LYS A 5 -7.47 19.58 -3.58
N ASN A 6 -8.70 19.05 -3.71
CA ASN A 6 -9.40 18.36 -2.61
C ASN A 6 -8.81 16.97 -2.33
N PHE A 7 -8.29 16.26 -3.33
CA PHE A 7 -7.68 14.94 -3.12
C PHE A 7 -6.36 15.04 -2.35
N PHE A 8 -5.45 15.93 -2.76
CA PHE A 8 -4.19 16.15 -2.04
C PHE A 8 -4.41 16.81 -0.67
N ALA A 9 -5.36 17.75 -0.55
CA ALA A 9 -5.74 18.30 0.74
C ALA A 9 -6.29 17.20 1.68
N GLY A 10 -7.11 16.28 1.17
CA GLY A 10 -7.63 15.15 1.95
C GLY A 10 -6.60 14.05 2.29
N LEU A 11 -5.45 13.99 1.58
CA LEU A 11 -4.32 13.13 1.96
C LEU A 11 -3.50 13.71 3.13
N VAL A 12 -3.47 15.04 3.26
CA VAL A 12 -2.78 15.76 4.34
C VAL A 12 -3.73 16.07 5.50
N ASP A 13 -5.04 15.89 5.31
CA ASP A 13 -6.05 15.95 6.36
C ASP A 13 -6.07 14.63 7.14
N PHE A 14 -5.54 14.66 8.36
CA PHE A 14 -5.53 13.52 9.29
C PHE A 14 -6.91 13.22 9.88
N SER A 15 -7.94 14.01 9.55
CA SER A 15 -9.34 13.71 9.85
C SER A 15 -9.85 12.64 8.88
N PHE A 16 -9.66 11.36 9.24
CA PHE A 16 -10.11 10.22 8.43
C PHE A 16 -11.64 10.13 8.35
N GLN A 17 -12.25 10.92 7.47
CA GLN A 17 -13.67 10.80 7.12
C GLN A 17 -13.90 9.42 6.46
N GLN A 18 -14.89 8.66 6.95
CA GLN A 18 -15.17 7.27 6.55
C GLN A 18 -15.32 7.10 5.01
N GLN A 19 -15.92 8.07 4.32
CA GLN A 19 -16.08 8.07 2.86
C GLN A 19 -14.74 8.17 2.10
N ILE A 20 -13.80 8.96 2.62
CA ILE A 20 -12.52 9.23 1.95
C ILE A 20 -11.58 8.02 2.06
N MET A 21 -11.61 7.31 3.18
CA MET A 21 -10.74 6.14 3.40
C MET A 21 -10.94 5.05 2.33
N ARG A 22 -12.19 4.74 1.93
CA ARG A 22 -12.45 3.74 0.87
C ARG A 22 -11.80 4.11 -0.46
N ARG A 23 -11.68 5.40 -0.75
CA ARG A 23 -10.98 5.92 -1.95
C ARG A 23 -9.46 5.89 -1.76
N ILE A 24 -8.96 6.29 -0.59
CA ILE A 24 -7.52 6.30 -0.26
C ILE A 24 -6.91 4.90 -0.28
N VAL A 25 -7.62 3.88 0.24
CA VAL A 25 -7.10 2.50 0.29
C VAL A 25 -6.73 1.96 -1.10
N LYS A 26 -7.53 2.28 -2.13
CA LYS A 26 -7.21 1.89 -3.52
C LYS A 26 -5.92 2.55 -4.01
N VAL A 27 -5.73 3.83 -3.68
CA VAL A 27 -4.54 4.58 -4.06
C VAL A 27 -3.31 4.07 -3.31
N LEU A 28 -3.42 3.83 -2.00
CA LEU A 28 -2.36 3.21 -1.19
C LEU A 28 -1.98 1.82 -1.69
N TYR A 29 -2.95 1.03 -2.19
CA TYR A 29 -2.65 -0.26 -2.80
C TYR A 29 -1.77 -0.12 -4.04
N ILE A 30 -2.15 0.77 -4.96
CA ILE A 30 -1.37 1.03 -6.19
C ILE A 30 0.02 1.57 -5.85
N VAL A 31 0.10 2.55 -4.94
CA VAL A 31 1.38 3.13 -4.49
C VAL A 31 2.25 2.07 -3.83
N GLY A 32 1.69 1.20 -2.99
CA GLY A 32 2.42 0.10 -2.35
C GLY A 32 2.98 -0.92 -3.35
N ILE A 33 2.21 -1.28 -4.37
CA ILE A 33 2.70 -2.15 -5.46
C ILE A 33 3.84 -1.49 -6.22
N LEU A 34 3.69 -0.21 -6.60
CA LEU A 34 4.73 0.52 -7.32
C LEU A 34 6.01 0.65 -6.50
N ALA A 35 5.89 1.04 -5.23
CA ALA A 35 7.00 1.14 -4.30
C ALA A 35 7.69 -0.22 -4.08
N GLY A 36 6.92 -1.30 -3.94
CA GLY A 36 7.44 -2.65 -3.85
C GLY A 36 8.23 -3.05 -5.09
N GLY A 37 7.69 -2.78 -6.29
CA GLY A 37 8.35 -3.10 -7.56
C GLY A 37 9.67 -2.34 -7.72
N ILE A 38 9.67 -1.04 -7.40
CA ILE A 38 10.88 -0.20 -7.42
C ILE A 38 11.92 -0.72 -6.42
N SER A 39 11.48 -1.12 -5.22
CA SER A 39 12.37 -1.66 -4.18
C SER A 39 13.08 -2.91 -4.67
N VAL A 40 12.34 -3.86 -5.27
CA VAL A 40 12.91 -5.09 -5.83
C VAL A 40 13.95 -4.77 -6.89
N ILE A 41 13.62 -3.91 -7.85
CA ILE A 41 14.56 -3.53 -8.92
C ILE A 41 15.83 -2.92 -8.31
N THR A 42 15.68 -2.05 -7.32
CA THR A 42 16.82 -1.40 -6.64
C THR A 42 17.70 -2.44 -5.95
N TYR A 43 17.13 -3.36 -5.18
CA TYR A 43 17.88 -4.42 -4.51
C TYR A 43 18.58 -5.35 -5.49
N VAL A 44 17.95 -5.69 -6.61
CA VAL A 44 18.55 -6.51 -7.65
C VAL A 44 19.75 -5.81 -8.28
N VAL A 45 19.60 -4.53 -8.65
CA VAL A 45 20.69 -3.74 -9.24
C VAL A 45 21.87 -3.62 -8.27
N LEU A 46 21.61 -3.32 -7.00
CA LEU A 46 22.65 -3.25 -5.98
C LEU A 46 23.33 -4.61 -5.76
N GLY A 47 22.57 -5.71 -5.76
CA GLY A 47 23.13 -7.06 -5.65
C GLY A 47 24.08 -7.40 -6.79
N PHE A 48 23.73 -7.03 -8.03
CA PHE A 48 24.59 -7.23 -9.19
C PHE A 48 25.86 -6.35 -9.19
N GLN A 49 25.83 -5.20 -8.51
CA GLN A 49 27.02 -4.35 -8.35
C GLN A 49 28.07 -4.98 -7.42
N ASN A 50 27.64 -5.78 -6.44
CA ASN A 50 28.56 -6.49 -5.54
C ASN A 50 29.12 -7.75 -6.21
N SER A 51 28.25 -8.65 -6.67
CA SER A 51 28.67 -9.85 -7.39
C SER A 51 27.54 -10.46 -8.24
N PRO A 52 27.87 -11.22 -9.30
CA PRO A 52 26.85 -11.91 -10.10
C PRO A 52 26.02 -12.92 -9.31
N ALA A 53 26.62 -13.59 -8.32
CA ALA A 53 25.93 -14.56 -7.48
C ALA A 53 24.94 -13.86 -6.51
N GLU A 54 25.34 -12.75 -5.89
CA GLU A 54 24.45 -11.95 -5.04
C GLU A 54 23.29 -11.32 -5.82
N GLY A 55 23.53 -10.88 -7.06
CA GLY A 55 22.49 -10.39 -7.96
C GLY A 55 21.42 -11.45 -8.24
N LEU A 56 21.84 -12.70 -8.49
CA LEU A 56 20.91 -13.81 -8.73
C LEU A 56 20.10 -14.17 -7.48
N ILE A 57 20.73 -14.20 -6.31
CA ILE A 57 20.05 -14.43 -5.03
C ILE A 57 19.03 -13.31 -4.76
N SER A 58 19.45 -12.05 -4.95
CA SER A 58 18.59 -10.88 -4.78
C SER A 58 17.42 -10.87 -5.76
N LEU A 59 17.59 -11.41 -6.97
CA LEU A 59 16.50 -11.55 -7.94
C LEU A 59 15.43 -12.54 -7.45
N VAL A 60 15.85 -13.73 -7.03
CA VAL A 60 14.92 -14.76 -6.55
C VAL A 60 14.25 -14.30 -5.25
N ALA A 61 15.04 -13.81 -4.28
CA ALA A 61 14.53 -13.29 -3.02
C ALA A 61 13.65 -12.06 -3.22
N GLY A 62 13.99 -11.18 -4.17
CA GLY A 62 13.22 -10.01 -4.54
C GLY A 62 11.83 -10.37 -5.09
N ILE A 63 11.75 -11.34 -6.01
CA ILE A 63 10.47 -11.81 -6.53
C ILE A 63 9.60 -12.40 -5.41
N VAL A 64 10.17 -13.27 -4.57
CA VAL A 64 9.42 -13.91 -3.47
C VAL A 64 8.95 -12.85 -2.46
N SER A 65 9.84 -11.97 -2.03
CA SER A 65 9.51 -10.89 -1.09
C SER A 65 8.49 -9.90 -1.66
N PHE A 66 8.50 -9.63 -2.96
CA PHE A 66 7.47 -8.82 -3.61
C PHE A 66 6.08 -9.44 -3.49
N PHE A 67 5.95 -10.72 -3.86
CA PHE A 67 4.66 -11.41 -3.77
C PHE A 67 4.15 -11.48 -2.34
N VAL A 68 5.02 -11.87 -1.39
CA VAL A 68 4.65 -11.90 0.03
C VAL A 68 4.29 -10.50 0.54
N GLY A 69 5.07 -9.49 0.18
CA GLY A 69 4.84 -8.10 0.54
C GLY A 69 3.50 -7.57 0.01
N VAL A 70 3.15 -7.87 -1.24
CA VAL A 70 1.85 -7.51 -1.83
C VAL A 70 0.70 -8.19 -1.10
N LEU A 71 0.83 -9.47 -0.74
CA LEU A 71 -0.19 -10.19 0.03
C LEU A 71 -0.38 -9.59 1.42
N LEU A 72 0.71 -9.30 2.14
CA LEU A 72 0.67 -8.65 3.44
C LEU A 72 0.05 -7.25 3.36
N TRP A 73 0.45 -6.45 2.37
CA TRP A 73 -0.08 -5.11 2.12
C TRP A 73 -1.58 -5.15 1.85
N ARG A 74 -2.03 -6.11 1.02
CA ARG A 74 -3.46 -6.33 0.77
C ARG A 74 -4.20 -6.69 2.05
N GLY A 75 -3.66 -7.59 2.86
CA GLY A 75 -4.26 -7.97 4.15
C GLY A 75 -4.40 -6.77 5.09
N LEU A 76 -3.37 -5.94 5.22
CA LEU A 76 -3.42 -4.73 6.07
C LEU A 76 -4.48 -3.72 5.60
N LEU A 77 -4.59 -3.51 4.29
CA LEU A 77 -5.60 -2.60 3.73
C LEU A 77 -7.03 -3.15 3.89
N GLU A 78 -7.22 -4.47 3.72
CA GLU A 78 -8.51 -5.12 3.98
C GLU A 78 -8.89 -5.01 5.46
N LEU A 79 -7.94 -5.18 6.38
CA LEU A 79 -8.15 -4.98 7.82
C LEU A 79 -8.51 -3.52 8.13
N ALA A 80 -7.85 -2.54 7.51
CA ALA A 80 -8.18 -1.13 7.69
C ALA A 80 -9.63 -0.84 7.26
N LEU A 81 -10.08 -1.39 6.14
CA LEU A 81 -11.47 -1.27 5.68
C LEU A 81 -12.45 -2.01 6.61
N LEU A 82 -12.06 -3.18 7.14
CA LEU A 82 -12.88 -3.97 8.05
C LEU A 82 -13.15 -3.21 9.35
N VAL A 83 -12.12 -2.61 9.96
CA VAL A 83 -12.24 -1.81 11.19
C VAL A 83 -13.22 -0.65 10.98
N GLN A 84 -13.12 0.05 9.85
CA GLN A 84 -14.08 1.12 9.54
C GLN A 84 -15.50 0.61 9.36
N ARG A 85 -15.67 -0.53 8.70
CA ARG A 85 -16.98 -1.15 8.51
C ARG A 85 -17.64 -1.51 9.85
N ILE A 86 -16.86 -1.96 10.83
CA ILE A 86 -17.34 -2.25 12.18
C ILE A 86 -17.78 -0.96 12.87
N ALA A 87 -16.98 0.10 12.80
CA ALA A 87 -17.36 1.41 13.37
C ALA A 87 -18.69 1.93 12.79
N GLU A 88 -18.87 1.84 11.46
CA GLU A 88 -20.14 2.20 10.80
C GLU A 88 -21.33 1.35 11.26
N SER A 89 -21.10 0.07 11.54
CA SER A 89 -22.16 -0.84 12.00
C SER A 89 -22.61 -0.50 13.41
N ILE A 90 -21.69 -0.07 14.27
CA ILE A 90 -21.99 0.32 15.66
C ILE A 90 -22.75 1.64 15.68
N GLU A 91 -22.31 2.62 14.88
CA GLU A 91 -22.97 3.93 14.76
C GLU A 91 -24.42 3.79 14.30
N ARG A 92 -24.67 2.94 13.29
CA ARG A 92 -26.02 2.65 12.81
C ARG A 92 -26.92 1.88 13.78
N ALA A 93 -26.35 1.12 14.71
CA ALA A 93 -27.13 0.36 15.69
C ALA A 93 -27.52 1.20 16.92
N THR A 94 -26.90 2.37 17.09
CA THR A 94 -27.11 3.25 18.25
C THR A 94 -28.09 4.40 17.95
N HIS A 95 -28.42 4.61 16.66
CA HIS A 95 -29.41 5.58 16.18
C HIS A 95 -30.71 4.89 15.76
#